data_AF-A0A3D1AUC7-F1
#
_entry.id   AF-A0A3D1AUC7-F1
#
_cell.length_a   1.000
_cell.length_b   1.000
_cell.length_c   1.000
_cell.angle_alpha   90.00
_cell.angle_beta   90.00
_cell.angle_gamma   90.00
#
_symmetry.space_group_name_H-M   'P 1'
#
loop_
_entity.id
_entity.type
_entity.pdbx_description
1 polymer ?
#
loop_
_entity_poly.entity_id
_entity_poly.type
_entity_poly.pdbx_seq_one_letter_code
_entity_poly.pdbx_strand_id
1 'polypeptide(L)'
;YLFDGKQIQRAGLEDHFCGKLLGLPMGCDVCYTNHAEADQDDMDALLTLLGAAGVNYIMGVPGADDVMLNYQSTSFHDALALRALLKLRPAPEFEAWLTERRPELPRLMTLLTA
;
A
#
# COMPACT_ATOMS: atom_id res chain seq x y z
N TYR A 1 -14.09 -0.85 15.93
CA TYR A 1 -14.97 0.21 15.39
C TYR A 1 -15.51 -0.19 14.04
N LEU A 2 -14.64 -0.53 13.10
CA LEU A 2 -14.98 -1.23 11.87
C LEU A 2 -14.90 -2.73 12.16
N PHE A 3 -15.96 -3.47 11.87
CA PHE A 3 -16.08 -4.87 12.29
C PHE A 3 -15.51 -5.85 11.26
N ASP A 4 -15.75 -5.59 9.97
CA ASP A 4 -15.43 -6.49 8.87
C ASP A 4 -14.59 -5.82 7.77
N GLY A 5 -14.03 -6.62 6.87
CA GLY A 5 -13.23 -6.14 5.73
C GLY A 5 -13.96 -5.14 4.84
N LYS A 6 -15.28 -5.29 4.66
CA LYS A 6 -16.09 -4.38 3.85
C LYS A 6 -16.20 -2.98 4.46
N GLN A 7 -16.37 -2.89 5.78
CA GLN A 7 -16.39 -1.64 6.53
C GLN A 7 -15.01 -0.98 6.51
N ILE A 8 -13.95 -1.76 6.65
CA ILE A 8 -12.56 -1.27 6.54
C ILE A 8 -12.29 -0.68 5.15
N GLN A 9 -12.65 -1.41 4.09
CA GLN A 9 -12.51 -0.93 2.71
C GLN A 9 -13.26 0.37 2.46
N ARG A 10 -14.50 0.44 2.95
CA ARG A 10 -15.33 1.65 2.82
C ARG A 10 -14.68 2.85 3.51
N ALA A 11 -14.25 2.67 4.76
CA ALA A 11 -13.65 3.73 5.54
C ALA A 11 -12.33 4.22 4.92
N GLY A 12 -11.46 3.31 4.46
CA GLY A 12 -10.20 3.69 3.82
C GLY A 12 -10.40 4.57 2.57
N LEU A 13 -11.42 4.26 1.76
CA LEU A 13 -11.78 5.09 0.61
C LEU A 13 -12.38 6.45 1.00
N GLU A 14 -13.20 6.49 2.04
CA GLU A 14 -13.77 7.74 2.57
C GLU A 14 -12.67 8.66 3.12
N ASP A 15 -11.76 8.13 3.92
CA ASP A 15 -10.63 8.86 4.50
C ASP A 15 -9.72 9.42 3.41
N HIS A 16 -9.36 8.59 2.42
CA HIS A 16 -8.55 9.01 1.28
C HIS A 16 -9.24 10.14 0.49
N PHE A 17 -10.52 9.98 0.16
CA PHE A 17 -11.28 11.00 -0.56
C PHE A 17 -11.34 12.32 0.22
N CYS A 18 -11.67 12.27 1.51
CA CYS A 18 -11.74 13.46 2.36
C CYS A 18 -10.39 14.17 2.45
N GLY A 19 -9.30 13.43 2.67
CA GLY A 19 -7.96 14.00 2.71
C GLY A 19 -7.57 14.70 1.41
N LYS A 20 -7.86 14.08 0.26
CA LYS A 20 -7.64 14.68 -1.06
C LYS A 20 -8.50 15.91 -1.30
N LEU A 21 -9.77 15.87 -0.93
CA LEU A 21 -10.70 17.01 -1.04
C LEU A 21 -10.19 18.22 -0.24
N LEU A 22 -9.55 17.97 0.91
CA LEU A 22 -8.93 18.98 1.75
C LEU A 22 -7.54 19.44 1.25
N GLY A 23 -7.05 18.90 0.13
CA GLY A 23 -5.75 19.26 -0.45
C GLY A 23 -4.54 18.67 0.27
N LEU A 24 -4.73 17.62 1.07
CA LEU A 24 -3.65 16.96 1.82
C LEU A 24 -3.01 15.83 0.98
N PRO A 25 -1.70 15.54 1.19
CA PRO A 25 -1.06 14.38 0.60
C PRO A 25 -1.48 13.10 1.33
N MET A 26 -2.75 12.71 1.19
CA MET A 26 -3.36 11.65 1.98
C MET A 26 -2.84 10.26 1.58
N GLY A 27 -2.25 9.57 2.55
CA GLY A 27 -1.94 8.14 2.49
C GLY A 27 -2.94 7.31 3.30
N CYS A 28 -2.72 6.00 3.37
CA CYS A 28 -3.50 5.09 4.21
C CYS A 28 -2.61 3.94 4.67
N ASP A 29 -2.63 3.62 5.96
CA ASP A 29 -2.12 2.34 6.44
C ASP A 29 -3.21 1.29 6.23
N VAL A 30 -2.96 0.36 5.30
CA VAL A 30 -3.94 -0.65 4.89
C VAL A 30 -3.76 -1.85 5.81
N CYS A 31 -4.58 -1.89 6.86
CA CYS A 31 -4.35 -2.80 7.96
C CYS A 31 -5.62 -3.31 8.63
N TYR A 32 -5.46 -4.43 9.32
CA TYR A 32 -6.49 -5.01 10.17
C TYR A 32 -5.85 -5.63 11.42
N THR A 33 -6.69 -5.88 12.41
CA THR A 33 -6.31 -6.59 13.63
C THR A 33 -7.01 -7.93 13.68
N ASN A 34 -6.38 -8.94 14.28
CA ASN A 34 -6.89 -10.31 14.39
C ASN A 34 -8.28 -10.50 15.05
N HIS A 35 -8.88 -9.45 15.63
CA HIS A 35 -10.23 -9.50 16.20
C HIS A 35 -11.33 -8.94 15.29
N ALA A 36 -10.96 -8.34 14.15
CA ALA A 36 -11.90 -7.95 13.10
C ALA A 36 -12.17 -9.16 12.20
N GLU A 37 -13.37 -9.22 11.61
CA GLU A 37 -13.71 -10.20 10.57
C GLU A 37 -13.14 -9.73 9.22
N ALA A 38 -11.82 -9.75 9.14
CA ALA A 38 -11.04 -9.35 7.99
C ALA A 38 -9.78 -10.20 7.88
N ASP A 39 -9.26 -10.32 6.67
CA ASP A 39 -8.00 -11.00 6.39
C ASP A 39 -7.12 -10.19 5.42
N GLN A 40 -6.02 -10.79 4.99
CA GLN A 40 -5.08 -10.13 4.08
C GLN A 40 -5.68 -9.92 2.68
N ASP A 41 -6.63 -10.75 2.23
CA ASP A 41 -7.26 -10.59 0.92
C ASP A 41 -8.12 -9.31 0.89
N ASP A 42 -8.78 -9.00 2.01
CA ASP A 42 -9.48 -7.72 2.18
C ASP A 42 -8.53 -6.52 2.10
N MET A 43 -7.31 -6.66 2.64
CA MET A 43 -6.29 -5.61 2.58
C MET A 43 -5.74 -5.44 1.16
N ASP A 44 -5.49 -6.53 0.44
CA ASP A 44 -5.05 -6.48 -0.96
C ASP A 44 -6.11 -5.85 -1.87
N ALA A 45 -7.39 -6.12 -1.60
CA ALA A 45 -8.51 -5.45 -2.27
C ALA A 45 -8.51 -3.94 -1.97
N LEU A 46 -8.39 -3.54 -0.70
CA LEU A 46 -8.32 -2.12 -0.31
C LEU A 46 -7.11 -1.41 -0.93
N LEU A 47 -5.93 -2.04 -0.86
CA LEU A 47 -4.70 -1.53 -1.44
C LEU A 47 -4.86 -1.26 -2.94
N THR A 48 -5.46 -2.20 -3.68
CA THR A 48 -5.70 -2.07 -5.11
C THR A 48 -6.64 -0.91 -5.41
N LEU A 49 -7.74 -0.78 -4.65
CA LEU A 49 -8.71 0.30 -4.79
C LEU A 49 -8.08 1.67 -4.50
N LEU A 50 -7.30 1.78 -3.43
CA LEU A 50 -6.58 3.01 -3.07
C LEU A 50 -5.50 3.37 -4.10
N GLY A 51 -4.78 2.38 -4.62
CA GLY A 51 -3.84 2.56 -5.71
C GLY A 51 -4.51 3.14 -6.96
N ALA A 52 -5.65 2.59 -7.36
CA ALA A 52 -6.44 3.12 -8.47
C ALA A 52 -7.00 4.52 -8.20
N ALA A 53 -7.32 4.85 -6.93
CA ALA A 53 -7.76 6.17 -6.50
C ALA A 53 -6.61 7.21 -6.40
N GLY A 54 -5.35 6.79 -6.55
CA GLY A 54 -4.19 7.69 -6.52
C GLY A 54 -3.71 8.04 -5.11
N VAL A 55 -3.72 7.07 -4.19
CA VAL A 55 -3.14 7.20 -2.85
C VAL A 55 -1.68 7.65 -2.90
N ASN A 56 -1.29 8.57 -2.00
CA ASN A 56 0.07 9.13 -2.01
C ASN A 56 1.12 8.15 -1.47
N TYR A 57 0.80 7.46 -0.38
CA TYR A 57 1.69 6.50 0.28
C TYR A 57 0.89 5.48 1.09
N ILE A 58 1.52 4.34 1.34
CA ILE A 58 1.06 3.27 2.22
C ILE A 58 2.20 2.87 3.16
N MET A 59 1.90 2.08 4.19
CA MET A 59 2.91 1.52 5.08
C MET A 59 3.55 0.26 4.49
N GLY A 60 4.75 -0.08 4.97
CA GLY A 60 5.44 -1.29 4.57
C GLY A 60 6.03 -1.95 5.80
N VAL A 61 5.52 -3.13 6.16
CA VAL A 61 5.93 -3.92 7.31
C VAL A 61 6.59 -5.22 6.82
N PRO A 62 7.73 -5.65 7.38
CA PRO A 62 8.35 -6.92 6.99
C PRO A 62 7.37 -8.09 7.11
N GLY A 63 7.02 -8.72 5.98
CA GLY A 63 6.09 -9.85 5.96
C GLY A 63 4.65 -9.49 6.35
N ALA A 64 4.25 -8.22 6.26
CA ALA A 64 2.92 -7.72 6.63
C ALA A 64 2.56 -7.84 8.13
N ASP A 65 3.42 -8.41 8.98
CA ASP A 65 3.10 -8.69 10.38
C ASP A 65 3.89 -7.77 11.33
N ASP A 66 3.19 -6.89 12.04
CA ASP A 66 3.79 -6.10 13.11
C ASP A 66 3.52 -6.77 14.46
N VAL A 67 4.49 -7.60 14.87
CA VAL A 67 4.41 -8.38 16.11
C VAL A 67 4.38 -7.52 17.38
N MET A 68 4.82 -6.26 17.30
CA MET A 68 4.85 -5.37 18.47
C MET A 68 3.48 -4.71 18.65
N LEU A 69 2.85 -4.29 17.55
CA LEU A 69 1.53 -3.66 17.55
C LEU A 69 0.38 -4.68 17.42
N ASN A 70 0.70 -5.95 17.15
CA ASN A 70 -0.23 -7.07 17.05
C ASN A 70 -1.35 -6.84 16.03
N TYR A 71 -0.96 -6.39 14.83
CA TYR A 71 -1.83 -6.14 13.68
C TYR A 71 -1.09 -6.47 12.37
N GLN A 72 -1.86 -6.61 11.30
CA GLN A 72 -1.37 -6.94 9.97
C GLN A 72 -1.55 -5.73 9.07
N SER A 73 -0.52 -5.38 8.30
CA SER A 73 -0.48 -4.23 7.38
C SER A 73 -0.01 -4.69 6.00
N THR A 74 0.34 -3.77 5.10
CA THR A 74 0.97 -4.08 3.82
C THR A 74 2.46 -4.37 3.96
N SER A 75 2.96 -5.30 3.15
CA SER A 75 4.34 -5.71 3.08
C SER A 75 5.17 -4.85 2.11
N PHE A 76 6.50 -5.00 2.16
CA PHE A 76 7.38 -4.39 1.15
C PHE A 76 7.11 -4.90 -0.28
N HIS A 77 6.64 -6.13 -0.42
CA HIS A 77 6.34 -6.73 -1.72
C HIS A 77 5.06 -6.14 -2.30
N ASP A 78 4.09 -5.77 -1.46
CA ASP A 78 2.78 -5.30 -1.89
C ASP A 78 2.91 -3.94 -2.57
N ALA A 79 3.76 -3.05 -2.02
CA ALA A 79 4.08 -1.78 -2.66
C ALA A 79 4.74 -1.94 -4.04
N LEU A 80 5.56 -2.99 -4.23
CA LEU A 80 6.19 -3.30 -5.51
C LEU A 80 5.19 -3.91 -6.49
N ALA A 81 4.36 -4.85 -6.02
CA ALA A 81 3.31 -5.49 -6.80
C ALA A 81 2.28 -4.46 -7.29
N LEU A 82 1.83 -3.54 -6.42
CA LEU A 82 0.92 -2.46 -6.80
C LEU A 82 1.52 -1.54 -7.85
N ARG A 83 2.79 -1.16 -7.70
CA ARG A 83 3.50 -0.33 -8.68
C ARG A 83 3.63 -1.03 -10.03
N ALA A 84 3.96 -2.32 -10.04
CA ALA A 84 4.00 -3.13 -11.25
C ALA A 84 2.63 -3.22 -11.93
N LEU A 85 1.58 -3.54 -11.16
CA LEU A 85 0.21 -3.70 -11.63
C LEU A 85 -0.34 -2.41 -12.26
N LEU A 86 -0.15 -1.28 -11.58
CA LEU A 86 -0.70 0.02 -11.98
C LEU A 86 0.31 0.90 -12.76
N LYS A 87 1.49 0.36 -13.07
CA LYS A 87 2.59 1.06 -13.76
C LYS A 87 3.00 2.37 -13.08
N LEU A 88 3.00 2.37 -11.75
CA LEU A 88 3.37 3.51 -10.91
C LEU A 88 4.86 3.51 -10.62
N ARG A 89 5.41 4.69 -10.33
CA ARG A 89 6.82 4.89 -9.97
C ARG A 89 6.96 5.38 -8.54
N PRO A 90 8.10 5.14 -7.87
CA PRO A 90 8.40 5.80 -6.61
C PRO A 90 8.59 7.31 -6.80
N ALA A 91 8.76 8.04 -5.69
CA ALA A 91 9.13 9.45 -5.74
C ALA A 91 10.42 9.65 -6.58
N PRO A 92 10.51 10.72 -7.40
CA PRO A 92 11.63 10.90 -8.34
C PRO A 92 13.01 10.87 -7.68
N GLU A 93 13.13 11.45 -6.49
CA GLU A 93 14.38 11.49 -5.73
C GLU A 93 14.80 10.08 -5.29
N PHE A 94 13.83 9.25 -4.91
CA PHE A 94 14.09 7.87 -4.54
C PHE A 94 14.36 6.98 -5.76
N GLU A 95 13.68 7.22 -6.88
CA GLU A 95 13.95 6.54 -8.15
C GLU A 95 15.39 6.79 -8.63
N ALA A 96 15.83 8.05 -8.58
CA ALA A 96 17.19 8.44 -8.93
C ALA A 96 18.21 7.75 -8.01
N TRP A 97 17.98 7.78 -6.70
CA TRP A 97 18.84 7.11 -5.72
C TRP A 97 18.93 5.60 -5.94
N LEU A 98 17.80 4.94 -6.21
CA LEU A 98 17.76 3.50 -6.51
C LEU A 98 18.58 3.17 -7.75
N THR A 99 18.45 3.98 -8.80
CA THR A 99 19.17 3.78 -10.06
C THR A 99 20.68 3.98 -9.89
N GLU A 100 21.09 4.95 -9.08
CA GLU A 100 22.50 5.23 -8.81
C GLU A 100 23.15 4.17 -7.90
N ARG A 101 22.48 3.83 -6.78
CA ARG A 101 23.08 3.01 -5.73
C ARG A 101 22.84 1.51 -5.88
N ARG A 102 21.77 1.12 -6.56
CA ARG A 102 21.33 -0.28 -6.73
C ARG A 102 20.91 -0.54 -8.18
N PRO A 103 21.80 -0.34 -9.17
CA PRO A 103 21.46 -0.41 -10.59
C PRO A 103 20.91 -1.77 -11.04
N GLU A 104 21.13 -2.84 -10.27
CA GLU A 104 20.58 -4.17 -10.50
C GLU A 104 19.08 -4.28 -10.16
N LEU A 105 18.56 -3.49 -9.21
CA LEU A 105 17.17 -3.60 -8.75
C LEU A 105 16.15 -3.09 -9.78
N PRO A 106 16.32 -1.93 -10.44
CA PRO A 106 15.42 -1.50 -11.50
C PRO A 106 15.32 -2.53 -12.64
N ARG A 107 16.45 -3.16 -13.00
CA ARG A 107 16.49 -4.22 -14.03
C ARG A 107 15.71 -5.47 -13.62
N LEU A 108 15.85 -5.90 -12.37
CA LEU A 108 15.10 -7.05 -11.83
C LEU A 108 13.58 -6.76 -11.78
N MET A 109 13.17 -5.54 -11.46
CA MET A 109 11.75 -5.16 -11.45
C MET A 109 11.13 -5.11 -12.85
N THR A 110 11.88 -4.70 -13.88
CA THR A 110 11.43 -4.82 -15.29
C THR A 110 11.31 -6.26 -15.78
N LEU A 111 11.99 -7.22 -15.17
CA LEU A 111 11.90 -8.64 -15.55
C LEU A 111 10.67 -9.34 -14.94
N LEU A 112 10.12 -8.81 -13.85
CA LEU A 112 8.92 -9.34 -13.20
C LEU A 112 7.60 -8.77 -13.78
N THR A 113 7.70 -7.83 -14.73
CA THR A 113 6.57 -7.14 -15.37
C THR A 113 6.39 -7.48 -16.85
N ALA A 114 7.13 -8.47 -17.36
CA ALA A 114 7.09 -8.97 -18.74
C ALA A 114 6.24 -10.24 -18.87
#